data_AF-A0A918E256-F1
#
_entry.id   AF-A0A918E256-F1
#
_cell.length_a   1.000
_cell.length_b   1.000
_cell.length_c   1.000
_cell.angle_alpha   90.00
_cell.angle_beta   90.00
_cell.angle_gamma   90.00
#
_symmetry.space_group_name_H-M   'P 1'
#
loop_
_entity.id
_entity.type
_entity.pdbx_description
1 polymer ?
#
loop_
_entity_poly.entity_id
_entity_poly.type
_entity_poly.pdbx_seq_one_letter_code
_entity_poly.pdbx_strand_id
1 'polypeptide(L)'
;MPAFDDRRRRLAAAMEARGDWPARSPWIRRAVDSVPRHRFAPDRLWQWDGHAYVPVDRGTDAERWAAQLYASPDEAAVTQVIDGLPSSSLSCQAVVVDMLDPSIRPPPRSHWPSRAA
;
A
#
# COMPACT_ATOMS: atom_id res chain seq x y z
N MET A 1 15.70 -14.14 -1.96
CA MET A 1 14.45 -14.10 -2.76
C MET A 1 14.52 -12.93 -3.75
N PRO A 2 15.27 -13.07 -4.86
CA PRO A 2 15.53 -11.98 -5.81
C PRO A 2 14.27 -11.49 -6.55
N ALA A 3 13.23 -12.33 -6.62
CA ALA A 3 11.98 -12.12 -7.36
C ALA A 3 11.24 -10.79 -7.08
N PHE A 4 11.34 -10.28 -5.85
CA PHE A 4 10.56 -9.10 -5.44
C PHE A 4 11.34 -7.80 -5.52
N ASP A 5 12.68 -7.88 -5.59
CA ASP A 5 13.53 -6.71 -5.51
C ASP A 5 13.37 -5.79 -6.73
N ASP A 6 13.18 -6.35 -7.92
CA ASP A 6 12.90 -5.57 -9.12
C ASP A 6 11.59 -4.79 -9.02
N ARG A 7 10.53 -5.44 -8.53
CA ARG A 7 9.22 -4.78 -8.38
C ARG A 7 9.25 -3.71 -7.29
N ARG A 8 9.93 -3.99 -6.18
CA ARG A 8 10.15 -3.00 -5.12
C ARG A 8 10.92 -1.79 -5.63
N ARG A 9 11.98 -2.00 -6.41
CA ARG A 9 12.73 -0.92 -7.08
C ARG A 9 11.86 -0.12 -8.05
N ARG A 10 11.06 -0.80 -8.87
CA ARG A 10 10.13 -0.13 -9.81
C ARG A 10 9.10 0.73 -9.08
N LEU A 11 8.49 0.22 -8.01
CA LEU A 11 7.55 0.97 -7.19
C LEU A 11 8.23 2.18 -6.54
N ALA A 12 9.44 2.01 -5.99
CA ALA A 12 10.19 3.11 -5.39
C ALA A 12 10.58 4.19 -6.42
N ALA A 13 10.91 3.79 -7.65
CA ALA A 13 11.18 4.72 -8.75
C ALA A 13 9.90 5.44 -9.21
N ALA A 14 8.74 4.77 -9.21
CA ALA A 14 7.46 5.41 -9.52
C ALA A 14 7.07 6.46 -8.47
N MET A 15 7.27 6.14 -7.18
CA MET A 15 7.12 7.10 -6.08
C MET A 15 8.05 8.31 -6.24
N GLU A 16 9.31 8.07 -6.63
CA GLU A 16 10.29 9.15 -6.89
C GLU A 16 9.85 10.05 -8.04
N ALA A 17 9.48 9.47 -9.18
CA ALA A 17 9.07 10.20 -10.37
C ALA A 17 7.86 11.11 -10.14
N ARG A 18 7.01 10.76 -9.16
CA ARG A 18 5.82 11.54 -8.77
C ARG A 18 6.08 12.55 -7.66
N GLY A 19 7.22 12.46 -6.97
CA GLY A 19 7.50 13.26 -5.78
C GLY A 19 6.71 12.83 -4.54
N ASP A 20 6.22 11.58 -4.49
CA ASP A 20 5.43 11.05 -3.38
C ASP A 20 6.29 10.76 -2.13
N TRP A 21 7.63 10.82 -2.25
CA TRP A 21 8.52 10.75 -1.10
C TRP A 21 8.57 12.10 -0.37
N PRO A 22 8.21 12.17 0.92
CA PRO A 22 8.12 13.43 1.64
C PRO A 22 9.52 14.01 1.87
N ALA A 23 9.81 15.14 1.20
CA ALA A 23 11.10 15.81 1.26
C ALA A 23 11.49 16.24 2.70
N ARG A 24 10.50 16.56 3.54
CA ARG A 24 10.71 16.94 4.95
C ARG A 24 10.94 15.76 5.88
N SER A 25 10.67 14.54 5.42
CA SER A 25 10.74 13.31 6.20
C SER A 25 11.54 12.22 5.44
N PRO A 26 12.81 12.48 5.07
CA PRO A 26 13.61 11.57 4.23
C PRO A 26 13.90 10.21 4.88
N TRP A 27 13.68 10.09 6.19
CA TRP A 27 13.77 8.82 6.92
C TRP A 27 12.72 7.80 6.46
N ILE A 28 11.56 8.25 5.95
CA ILE A 28 10.46 7.36 5.53
C ILE A 28 10.89 6.46 4.37
N ARG A 29 11.60 7.01 3.37
CA ARG A 29 12.15 6.22 2.28
C ARG A 29 13.08 5.10 2.78
N ARG A 30 13.98 5.44 3.71
CA ARG A 30 14.91 4.47 4.31
C ARG A 30 14.15 3.38 5.07
N ALA A 31 13.07 3.74 5.78
CA ALA A 31 12.22 2.79 6.49
C ALA A 31 11.55 1.81 5.52
N VAL A 32 10.96 2.31 4.43
CA VAL A 32 10.33 1.46 3.39
C VAL A 32 11.34 0.53 2.71
N ASP A 33 12.55 1.01 2.45
CA ASP A 33 13.63 0.19 1.87
C ASP A 33 14.09 -0.91 2.84
N SER A 34 14.12 -0.62 4.14
CA SER A 34 14.57 -1.56 5.19
C SER A 34 13.54 -2.65 5.52
N VAL A 35 12.24 -2.33 5.45
CA VAL A 35 11.15 -3.25 5.80
C VAL A 35 10.19 -3.39 4.60
N PRO A 36 10.37 -4.40 3.74
CA PRO A 36 9.59 -4.52 2.53
C PRO A 36 8.13 -4.92 2.82
N ARG A 37 7.18 -4.30 2.09
CA ARG A 37 5.73 -4.51 2.28
C ARG A 37 5.25 -5.97 2.21
N HIS A 38 5.95 -6.85 1.47
CA HIS A 38 5.59 -8.27 1.39
C HIS A 38 5.75 -9.06 2.71
N ARG A 39 6.35 -8.47 3.74
CA ARG A 39 6.36 -9.05 5.09
C ARG A 39 5.05 -8.87 5.85
N PHE A 40 4.21 -7.91 5.42
CA PHE A 40 2.91 -7.63 6.03
C PHE A 40 1.74 -8.20 5.22
N ALA A 41 2.01 -8.75 4.03
CA ALA A 41 1.00 -9.31 3.16
C ALA A 41 0.75 -10.80 3.47
N PRO A 42 -0.51 -11.26 3.46
CA PRO A 42 -0.82 -12.69 3.55
C PRO A 42 -0.41 -13.43 2.27
N ASP A 43 -0.32 -14.76 2.34
CA ASP A 43 0.06 -15.57 1.18
C ASP A 43 -0.98 -15.55 0.05
N ARG A 44 -2.24 -15.22 0.34
CA ARG A 44 -3.30 -15.04 -0.66
C ARG A 44 -3.66 -13.57 -0.79
N LEU A 45 -3.59 -13.06 -2.02
CA LEU A 45 -4.19 -11.78 -2.42
C LEU A 45 -5.34 -12.02 -3.37
N TRP A 46 -6.11 -10.97 -3.65
CA TRP A 46 -7.20 -11.01 -4.60
C TRP A 46 -6.98 -9.97 -5.69
N GLN A 47 -7.15 -10.38 -6.94
CA GLN A 47 -7.04 -9.54 -8.11
C GLN A 47 -8.39 -9.46 -8.81
N TRP A 48 -8.81 -8.27 -9.22
CA TRP A 48 -9.95 -8.12 -10.11
C TRP A 48 -9.57 -8.55 -11.52
N ASP A 49 -10.26 -9.52 -12.12
CA ASP A 49 -10.00 -10.00 -13.48
C ASP A 49 -10.84 -9.29 -14.56
N GLY A 50 -11.64 -8.29 -14.16
CA GLY A 50 -12.62 -7.62 -15.00
C GLY A 50 -14.06 -8.01 -14.69
N HIS A 51 -14.27 -9.16 -14.04
CA HIS A 51 -15.59 -9.69 -13.72
C HIS A 51 -15.76 -10.08 -12.25
N ALA A 52 -14.72 -10.65 -11.63
CA ALA A 52 -14.72 -11.10 -10.25
C ALA A 52 -13.34 -10.91 -9.61
N TYR A 53 -13.31 -10.95 -8.28
CA TYR A 53 -12.05 -11.10 -7.55
C TYR A 53 -11.60 -12.56 -7.59
N VAL A 54 -10.45 -12.80 -8.18
CA VAL A 54 -9.82 -14.13 -8.24
C VAL A 54 -8.64 -14.22 -7.28
N PRO A 55 -8.44 -15.37 -6.59
CA PRO A 55 -7.33 -15.54 -5.67
C PRO A 55 -6.01 -15.61 -6.44
N VAL A 56 -4.99 -14.98 -5.87
CA VAL A 56 -3.59 -15.05 -6.31
C VAL A 56 -2.77 -15.53 -5.12
N ASP A 57 -2.26 -16.76 -5.21
CA ASP A 57 -1.56 -17.42 -4.12
C ASP A 57 -0.05 -17.37 -4.33
N ARG A 58 0.68 -16.88 -3.33
CA ARG A 58 2.14 -16.75 -3.34
C ARG A 58 2.86 -18.08 -3.55
N GLY A 59 2.33 -19.17 -2.99
CA GLY A 59 2.91 -20.51 -3.12
C GLY A 59 2.75 -21.11 -4.52
N THR A 60 1.74 -20.68 -5.27
CA THR A 60 1.44 -21.19 -6.62
C THR A 60 2.07 -20.33 -7.70
N ASP A 61 1.97 -19.01 -7.57
CA ASP A 61 2.50 -18.03 -8.52
C ASP A 61 3.02 -16.79 -7.79
N ALA A 62 4.26 -16.91 -7.30
CA ALA A 62 4.91 -15.83 -6.55
C ALA A 62 5.12 -14.56 -7.39
N GLU A 63 5.28 -14.70 -8.71
CA GLU A 63 5.50 -13.58 -9.62
C GLU A 63 4.22 -12.76 -9.82
N ARG A 64 3.09 -13.44 -10.06
CA ARG A 64 1.78 -12.78 -10.15
C ARG A 64 1.34 -12.21 -8.81
N TRP A 65 1.59 -12.93 -7.71
CA TRP A 65 1.34 -12.42 -6.36
C TRP A 65 2.13 -11.14 -6.08
N ALA A 66 3.42 -11.12 -6.45
CA ALA A 66 4.24 -9.93 -6.29
C ALA A 66 3.86 -8.80 -7.24
N ALA A 67 3.42 -9.10 -8.46
CA ALA A 67 2.88 -8.11 -9.38
C ALA A 67 1.64 -7.43 -8.80
N GLN A 68 0.72 -8.19 -8.20
CA GLN A 68 -0.44 -7.64 -7.50
C GLN A 68 -0.02 -6.81 -6.28
N LEU A 69 0.95 -7.29 -5.51
CA LEU A 69 1.40 -6.57 -4.32
C LEU A 69 2.16 -5.29 -4.67
N TYR A 70 2.91 -5.21 -5.76
CA TYR A 70 3.77 -4.05 -6.06
C TYR A 70 3.31 -3.29 -7.31
N ALA A 71 2.02 -3.38 -7.67
CA ALA A 71 1.50 -2.88 -8.94
C ALA A 71 1.74 -1.38 -9.18
N SER A 72 1.34 -0.53 -8.24
CA SER A 72 1.35 0.93 -8.39
C SER A 72 1.43 1.65 -7.03
N PRO A 73 1.92 2.90 -6.97
CA PRO A 73 1.88 3.72 -5.75
C PRO A 73 0.49 3.83 -5.10
N ASP A 74 -0.57 3.87 -5.91
CA ASP A 74 -1.95 4.13 -5.45
C ASP A 74 -2.80 2.86 -5.32
N GLU A 75 -2.27 1.70 -5.67
CA GLU A 75 -3.02 0.45 -5.62
C GLU A 75 -2.85 -0.28 -4.28
N ALA A 76 -3.97 -0.47 -3.60
CA ALA A 76 -4.07 -1.33 -2.43
C ALA A 76 -4.10 -2.80 -2.86
N ALA A 77 -3.48 -3.68 -2.09
CA ALA A 77 -3.55 -5.12 -2.33
C ALA A 77 -4.71 -5.71 -1.53
N VAL A 78 -5.77 -6.16 -2.21
CA VAL A 78 -6.93 -6.77 -1.56
C VAL A 78 -6.51 -8.09 -0.91
N THR A 79 -6.77 -8.21 0.39
CA THR A 79 -6.39 -9.37 1.23
C THR A 79 -7.59 -10.25 1.58
N GLN A 80 -8.80 -9.70 1.52
CA GLN A 80 -10.02 -10.43 1.82
C GLN A 80 -11.18 -9.97 0.93
N VAL A 81 -11.99 -10.94 0.51
CA VAL A 81 -13.22 -10.75 -0.25
C VAL A 81 -14.34 -11.53 0.45
N ILE A 82 -15.49 -10.89 0.65
CA ILE A 82 -16.71 -11.48 1.23
C ILE A 82 -17.85 -11.19 0.26
N ASP A 83 -18.62 -12.20 -0.12
CA ASP A 83 -19.74 -12.10 -1.06
C ASP A 83 -19.37 -11.38 -2.37
N GLY A 84 -18.16 -11.63 -2.88
CA GLY A 84 -17.64 -11.02 -4.11
C GLY A 84 -17.13 -9.59 -3.96
N LEU A 85 -17.20 -8.99 -2.78
CA LEU A 85 -16.76 -7.61 -2.50
C LEU A 85 -15.51 -7.57 -1.62
N PRO A 86 -14.57 -6.64 -1.87
CA PRO A 86 -13.37 -6.50 -1.05
C PRO A 86 -13.74 -6.00 0.35
N SER A 87 -13.38 -6.77 1.38
CA SER A 87 -13.65 -6.42 2.79
C SER A 87 -12.39 -5.98 3.54
N SER A 88 -11.20 -6.32 3.03
CA SER A 88 -9.92 -5.94 3.63
C SER A 88 -8.84 -5.76 2.56
N SER A 89 -7.89 -4.87 2.83
CA SER A 89 -6.75 -4.64 1.96
C SER A 89 -5.52 -4.19 2.76
N LEU A 90 -4.35 -4.43 2.17
CA LEU A 90 -3.12 -3.74 2.54
C LEU A 90 -3.07 -2.42 1.76
N SER A 91 -3.03 -1.30 2.49
CA SER A 91 -3.02 0.05 1.91
C SER A 91 -1.93 0.24 0.85
N CYS A 92 -2.20 1.14 -0.10
CA CYS A 92 -1.24 1.51 -1.12
C CYS A 92 -0.03 2.26 -0.52
N GLN A 93 1.11 2.21 -1.21
CA GLN A 93 2.36 2.70 -0.64
C GLN A 93 2.36 4.23 -0.51
N ALA A 94 1.77 4.95 -1.46
CA ALA A 94 1.64 6.40 -1.40
C ALA A 94 0.88 6.84 -0.13
N VAL A 95 -0.27 6.22 0.17
CA VAL A 95 -1.05 6.53 1.38
C VAL A 95 -0.29 6.18 2.65
N VAL A 96 0.44 5.06 2.71
CA VAL A 96 1.25 4.73 3.90
C VAL A 96 2.36 5.76 4.13
N VAL A 97 3.04 6.18 3.07
CA VAL A 97 4.09 7.19 3.13
C VAL A 97 3.54 8.55 3.55
N ASP A 98 2.37 8.93 3.02
CA ASP A 98 1.64 10.14 3.40
C ASP A 98 1.27 10.10 4.89
N MET A 99 0.61 9.04 5.37
CA MET A 99 0.22 8.88 6.79
C MET A 99 1.42 8.91 7.76
N LEU A 100 2.61 8.47 7.32
CA LEU A 100 3.82 8.50 8.13
C LEU A 100 4.48 9.87 8.18
N ASP A 101 4.13 10.81 7.29
CA ASP A 101 4.75 12.13 7.28
C ASP A 101 4.18 13.02 8.40
N PRO A 102 4.95 13.31 9.46
CA PRO A 102 4.50 14.19 10.55
C PRO A 102 4.25 15.63 10.09
N SER A 103 4.69 16.00 8.88
CA SER A 103 4.42 17.31 8.28
C SER A 103 2.95 17.50 7.90
N ILE A 104 2.20 16.40 7.75
CA ILE A 104 0.74 16.41 7.63
C ILE A 104 0.15 16.78 8.99
N ARG A 105 0.09 18.08 9.24
CA ARG A 105 -0.68 18.61 10.34
C ARG A 105 -2.14 18.57 9.92
N PRO A 106 -3.04 17.86 10.63
CA PRO A 106 -4.47 18.05 10.40
C PRO A 106 -4.78 19.55 10.60
N PRO A 107 -5.75 20.12 9.85
CA PRO A 107 -6.15 21.50 10.07
C PRO A 107 -6.44 21.70 11.57
N PRO A 108 -6.11 22.87 12.15
CA PRO A 108 -6.41 23.13 13.55
C PRO A 108 -7.89 22.80 13.76
N ARG A 109 -8.20 22.01 14.81
CA ARG A 109 -9.57 21.63 15.16
C ARG A 109 -10.40 22.90 15.31
N SER A 110 -11.12 23.29 14.26
CA SER A 110 -12.15 24.31 14.33
C SER A 110 -13.31 23.69 15.11
N HIS A 111 -13.36 24.00 16.40
CA HIS A 111 -14.52 23.96 17.29
C HIS A 111 -15.62 22.94 16.91
N TRP A 112 -15.59 21.77 17.53
CA TRP A 112 -16.83 21.02 17.74
C TRP A 112 -17.75 21.89 18.62
N PRO A 113 -18.98 22.24 18.20
CA PRO A 113 -19.87 22.95 19.10
C PRO A 113 -20.22 22.00 20.24
N SER A 114 -19.78 22.33 21.45
CA SER A 114 -20.30 21.72 22.67
C SER A 114 -21.82 21.84 22.62
N ARG A 115 -22.51 20.70 22.44
CA ARG A 115 -23.94 20.64 22.75
C ARG A 115 -24.02 20.83 24.26
N ALA A 116 -24.35 22.06 24.66
CA ALA A 116 -24.77 22.34 26.02
C ALA A 116 -26.00 21.47 26.33
N ALA A 117 -25.91 20.75 27.45
CA ALA A 117 -27.02 20.04 28.07
C ALA A 117 -27.98 21.04 28.72
#